data_AF-A0A059E392-F1
#
_entry.id   AF-A0A059E392-F1
#
_cell.length_a   1.000
_cell.length_b   1.000
_cell.length_c   1.000
_cell.angle_alpha   90.00
_cell.angle_beta   90.00
_cell.angle_gamma   90.00
#
_symmetry.space_group_name_H-M   'P 1'
#
loop_
_entity.id
_entity.type
_entity.pdbx_description
1 polymer ?
#
loop_
_entity_poly.entity_id
_entity_poly.type
_entity_poly.pdbx_seq_one_letter_code
_entity_poly.pdbx_strand_id
1 'polypeptide(L)'
;MNRANLVAELNSMGFKTLISNVCMVFVASTILDDIGVFELELAWETEELRNICEHSSAAEAALGPLVITDFKARLADMRAAITVDDLFFGEQAQATNGSPAVIRIMLQPTGSIVFSSNHSRDKDVAGVDWSQVKRIRIMEITNDAV
;
A
#
# COMPACT_ATOMS: atom_id res chain seq x y z
N MET A 1 11.76 15.67 2.58
CA MET A 1 11.04 16.77 1.90
C MET A 1 9.58 16.35 1.76
N ASN A 2 8.60 17.14 2.22
CA ASN A 2 7.18 16.72 2.24
C ASN A 2 6.55 16.89 0.84
N ARG A 3 5.66 15.98 0.45
CA ARG A 3 4.92 15.91 -0.83
C ARG A 3 4.32 17.25 -1.26
N ALA A 4 3.83 18.05 -0.31
CA ALA A 4 3.29 19.39 -0.58
C ALA A 4 4.33 20.36 -1.19
N ASN A 5 5.60 20.25 -0.76
CA ASN A 5 6.68 21.10 -1.28
C ASN A 5 7.12 20.65 -2.68
N LEU A 6 7.18 19.33 -2.93
CA LEU A 6 7.53 18.79 -4.24
C LEU A 6 6.49 19.16 -5.31
N VAL A 7 5.19 19.08 -4.96
CA VAL A 7 4.10 19.49 -5.85
C VAL A 7 4.14 21.00 -6.10
N ALA A 8 4.53 21.82 -5.12
CA ALA A 8 4.67 23.27 -5.29
C ALA A 8 5.83 23.64 -6.23
N GLU A 9 6.99 22.98 -6.12
CA GLU A 9 8.15 23.20 -7.00
C GLU A 9 7.88 22.75 -8.44
N LEU A 10 7.28 21.57 -8.61
CA LEU A 10 6.91 21.08 -9.95
C LEU A 10 5.87 22.00 -10.63
N ASN A 11 4.97 22.60 -9.84
CA ASN A 11 4.05 23.62 -10.34
C ASN A 11 4.74 24.95 -10.66
N SER A 12 5.77 25.36 -9.92
CA SER A 12 6.54 26.58 -10.22
C SER A 12 7.44 26.41 -11.46
N MET A 13 7.82 25.18 -11.79
CA MET A 13 8.58 24.85 -13.00
C MET A 13 7.70 24.69 -14.26
N GLY A 14 6.38 24.93 -14.18
CA GLY A 14 5.49 25.01 -15.35
C GLY A 14 4.91 23.67 -15.84
N PHE A 15 5.03 22.59 -15.07
CA PHE A 15 4.56 21.24 -15.44
C PHE A 15 3.04 21.01 -15.23
N LYS A 16 2.20 22.05 -15.39
CA LYS A 16 0.77 22.01 -15.06
C LYS A 16 -0.09 21.03 -15.88
N THR A 17 0.38 20.60 -17.05
CA THR A 17 -0.40 19.75 -17.99
C THR A 17 0.06 18.29 -17.99
N LEU A 18 1.01 17.93 -17.14
CA LEU A 18 1.88 16.79 -17.41
C LEU A 18 1.52 15.54 -16.55
N ILE A 19 0.39 15.60 -15.82
CA ILE A 19 -0.17 14.54 -14.95
C ILE A 19 -1.09 13.57 -15.74
N SER A 20 -1.23 13.72 -17.07
CA SER A 20 -2.16 12.92 -17.89
C SER A 20 -1.55 11.71 -18.61
N ASN A 21 -0.23 11.50 -18.56
CA ASN A 21 0.44 10.47 -19.36
C ASN A 21 1.25 9.50 -18.49
N VAL A 22 1.09 8.21 -18.79
CA VAL A 22 1.82 7.05 -18.21
C VAL A 22 3.34 7.26 -18.15
N CYS A 23 3.90 8.09 -19.03
CA CYS A 23 5.32 8.46 -19.05
C CYS A 23 5.78 9.20 -17.77
N MET A 24 4.89 9.94 -17.10
CA MET A 24 5.26 10.71 -15.91
C MET A 24 5.29 9.86 -14.63
N VAL A 25 4.52 8.76 -14.55
CA VAL A 25 4.62 7.80 -13.43
C VAL A 25 6.04 7.21 -13.39
N PHE A 26 6.60 6.92 -14.57
CA PHE A 26 7.97 6.42 -14.71
C PHE A 26 9.02 7.47 -14.32
N VAL A 27 8.85 8.72 -14.79
CA VAL A 27 9.78 9.82 -14.46
C VAL A 27 9.72 10.19 -12.98
N ALA A 28 8.54 10.18 -12.35
CA ALA A 28 8.41 10.38 -10.92
C ALA A 28 9.09 9.26 -10.13
N SER A 29 8.92 8.00 -10.52
CA SER A 29 9.61 6.86 -9.90
C SER A 29 11.13 6.98 -9.97
N THR A 30 11.69 7.32 -11.13
CA THR A 30 13.16 7.50 -11.27
C THR A 30 13.70 8.70 -10.50
N ILE A 31 12.94 9.80 -10.39
CA ILE A 31 13.36 10.97 -9.60
C ILE A 31 13.27 10.68 -8.09
N LEU A 32 12.32 9.85 -7.65
CA LEU A 32 12.17 9.48 -6.24
C LEU A 32 13.29 8.54 -5.75
N ASP A 33 13.81 7.68 -6.63
CA ASP A 33 14.96 6.80 -6.35
C ASP A 33 16.25 7.59 -6.05
N ASP A 34 16.52 8.66 -6.81
CA ASP A 34 17.72 9.50 -6.64
C ASP A 34 17.69 10.39 -5.37
N ILE A 35 16.52 10.61 -4.78
CA ILE A 35 16.34 11.46 -3.59
C ILE A 35 16.37 10.64 -2.29
N GLY A 36 16.51 9.31 -2.36
CA GLY A 36 16.52 8.44 -1.18
C GLY A 36 15.16 8.46 -0.45
N VAL A 37 14.07 8.53 -1.20
CA VAL A 37 12.72 8.39 -0.63
C VAL A 37 12.54 6.92 -0.28
N PHE A 38 12.47 6.61 1.01
CA PHE A 38 12.23 5.25 1.49
C PHE A 38 10.79 4.85 1.14
N GLU A 39 10.59 3.99 0.15
CA GLU A 39 9.29 3.39 -0.14
C GLU A 39 8.92 2.37 0.94
N LEU A 40 7.61 2.22 1.17
CA LEU A 40 7.06 1.18 2.02
C LEU A 40 7.33 -0.20 1.39
N GLU A 41 8.16 -1.01 2.04
CA GLU A 41 8.47 -2.36 1.56
C GLU A 41 7.28 -3.30 1.80
N LEU A 42 6.83 -3.96 0.73
CA LEU A 42 5.75 -4.94 0.77
C LEU A 42 6.32 -6.36 0.80
N ALA A 43 5.85 -7.15 1.75
CA ALA A 43 6.04 -8.59 1.81
C ALA A 43 4.70 -9.32 1.75
N TRP A 44 4.74 -10.62 1.45
CA TRP A 44 3.55 -11.46 1.35
C TRP A 44 3.67 -12.65 2.31
N GLU A 45 2.55 -13.00 2.95
CA GLU A 45 2.48 -14.19 3.80
C GLU A 45 2.58 -15.48 2.97
N THR A 46 2.04 -15.49 1.75
CA THR A 46 2.07 -16.66 0.86
C THR A 46 2.46 -16.29 -0.58
N GLU A 47 2.89 -17.30 -1.35
CA GLU A 47 3.22 -17.14 -2.77
C GLU A 47 1.97 -16.82 -3.61
N GLU A 48 0.80 -17.34 -3.23
CA GLU A 48 -0.47 -17.04 -3.89
C GLU A 48 -0.83 -15.56 -3.75
N LEU A 49 -0.66 -14.98 -2.56
CA LEU A 49 -0.88 -13.54 -2.34
C LEU A 49 0.07 -12.69 -3.19
N ARG A 50 1.33 -13.10 -3.27
CA ARG A 50 2.30 -12.45 -4.16
C ARG A 50 1.84 -12.51 -5.61
N ASN A 51 1.40 -13.68 -6.07
CA ASN A 51 0.92 -13.88 -7.43
C ASN A 51 -0.28 -12.97 -7.74
N ILE A 52 -1.23 -12.84 -6.81
CA ILE A 52 -2.39 -11.92 -6.90
C ILE A 52 -1.92 -10.46 -6.99
N CYS A 53 -0.93 -10.04 -6.21
CA CYS A 53 -0.42 -8.67 -6.23
C CYS A 53 0.46 -8.32 -7.45
N GLU A 54 1.12 -9.31 -8.05
CA GLU A 54 2.06 -9.11 -9.16
C GLU A 54 1.44 -9.34 -10.54
N HIS A 55 0.40 -10.18 -10.65
CA HIS A 55 -0.20 -10.56 -11.92
C HIS A 55 -1.69 -10.16 -12.02
N SER A 56 -2.01 -9.26 -12.96
CA SER A 56 -3.38 -8.76 -13.17
C SER A 56 -4.39 -9.87 -13.44
N SER A 57 -4.03 -10.88 -14.24
CA SER A 57 -4.93 -12.00 -14.57
C SER A 57 -5.23 -12.88 -13.35
N ALA A 58 -4.25 -13.10 -12.46
CA ALA A 58 -4.45 -13.83 -11.21
C ALA A 58 -5.35 -13.04 -10.26
N ALA A 59 -5.16 -11.73 -10.16
CA ALA A 59 -6.02 -10.86 -9.37
C ALA A 59 -7.47 -10.85 -9.90
N GLU A 60 -7.66 -10.79 -11.22
CA GLU A 60 -8.99 -10.79 -11.84
C GLU A 60 -9.74 -12.11 -11.57
N ALA A 61 -9.01 -13.23 -11.61
CA ALA A 61 -9.57 -14.53 -11.27
C ALA A 61 -9.94 -14.65 -9.79
N ALA A 62 -9.12 -14.09 -8.89
CA ALA A 62 -9.30 -14.22 -7.44
C ALA A 62 -10.35 -13.24 -6.86
N LEU A 63 -10.35 -11.99 -7.33
CA LEU A 63 -11.15 -10.90 -6.75
C LEU A 63 -12.37 -10.54 -7.60
N GLY A 64 -12.43 -10.99 -8.84
CA GLY A 64 -13.49 -10.63 -9.77
C GLY A 64 -13.46 -9.16 -10.20
N PRO A 65 -14.31 -8.80 -11.17
CA PRO A 65 -14.23 -7.50 -11.86
C PRO A 65 -14.67 -6.31 -10.99
N LEU A 66 -15.46 -6.55 -9.94
CA LEU A 66 -16.00 -5.47 -9.10
C LEU A 66 -14.98 -4.96 -8.08
N VAL A 67 -14.22 -5.87 -7.46
CA VAL A 67 -13.27 -5.53 -6.38
C VAL A 67 -11.90 -5.15 -6.94
N ILE A 68 -11.53 -5.65 -8.12
CA ILE A 68 -10.17 -5.49 -8.64
C ILE A 68 -9.77 -4.04 -8.93
N THR A 69 -10.71 -3.19 -9.33
CA THR A 69 -10.40 -1.79 -9.64
C THR A 69 -9.93 -1.07 -8.38
N ASP A 70 -10.66 -1.25 -7.27
CA ASP A 70 -10.29 -0.66 -5.99
C ASP A 70 -9.05 -1.33 -5.40
N PHE A 71 -8.92 -2.67 -5.53
CA PHE A 71 -7.71 -3.39 -5.14
C PHE A 71 -6.45 -2.83 -5.81
N LYS A 72 -6.48 -2.61 -7.13
CA LYS A 72 -5.35 -2.04 -7.89
C LYS A 72 -5.02 -0.63 -7.43
N ALA A 73 -6.03 0.19 -7.16
CA ALA A 73 -5.84 1.54 -6.63
C ALA A 73 -5.16 1.51 -5.25
N ARG A 74 -5.65 0.66 -4.33
CA ARG A 74 -5.06 0.51 -3.00
C ARG A 74 -3.66 -0.07 -3.02
N LEU A 75 -3.39 -1.04 -3.90
CA LEU A 75 -2.04 -1.57 -4.06
C LEU A 75 -1.07 -0.51 -4.63
N ALA A 76 -1.54 0.36 -5.52
CA ALA A 76 -0.76 1.48 -6.01
C ALA A 76 -0.48 2.52 -4.90
N ASP A 77 -1.48 2.83 -4.07
CA ASP A 77 -1.30 3.70 -2.89
C ASP A 77 -0.27 3.10 -1.92
N MET A 78 -0.32 1.79 -1.67
CA MET A 78 0.65 1.07 -0.82
C MET A 78 2.08 1.16 -1.35
N ARG A 79 2.27 1.02 -2.67
CA ARG A 79 3.59 1.15 -3.30
C ARG A 79 4.10 2.59 -3.28
N ALA A 80 3.22 3.58 -3.32
CA ALA A 80 3.58 4.99 -3.30
C ALA A 80 3.78 5.58 -1.89
N ALA A 81 3.44 4.82 -0.83
CA ALA A 81 3.55 5.26 0.56
C ALA A 81 4.99 5.17 1.07
N ILE A 82 5.35 6.06 2.01
CA ILE A 82 6.64 6.04 2.71
C ILE A 82 6.47 5.35 4.06
N THR A 83 5.31 5.58 4.70
CA THR A 83 4.92 5.00 5.98
C THR A 83 3.47 4.53 5.93
N VAL A 84 3.08 3.67 6.87
CA VAL A 84 1.68 3.21 6.95
C VAL A 84 0.70 4.36 7.24
N ASP A 85 1.13 5.43 7.91
CA ASP A 85 0.31 6.63 8.15
C ASP A 85 -0.06 7.38 6.86
N ASP A 86 0.71 7.21 5.77
CA ASP A 86 0.37 7.78 4.46
C ASP A 86 -0.80 7.03 3.79
N LEU A 87 -1.10 5.81 4.24
CA LEU A 87 -2.24 5.03 3.78
C LEU A 87 -3.49 5.55 4.50
N PHE A 88 -4.24 6.41 3.80
CA PHE A 88 -5.42 7.10 4.33
C PHE A 88 -6.48 6.10 4.86
N PHE A 89 -6.40 5.84 6.17
CA PHE A 89 -7.28 5.16 7.13
C PHE A 89 -8.04 3.89 6.69
N GLY A 90 -7.50 2.73 7.12
CA GLY A 90 -8.22 1.48 7.34
C GLY A 90 -8.61 1.27 8.82
N GLU A 91 -9.34 0.19 9.10
CA GLU A 91 -9.66 -0.22 10.46
C GLU A 91 -8.43 -0.89 11.11
N GLN A 92 -7.99 -0.36 12.24
CA GLN A 92 -6.88 -0.92 13.00
C GLN A 92 -7.40 -1.92 14.03
N ALA A 93 -6.92 -3.15 13.96
CA ALA A 93 -7.15 -4.14 15.01
C ALA A 93 -5.88 -4.30 15.86
N GLN A 94 -6.03 -4.07 17.17
CA GLN A 94 -4.92 -4.22 18.11
C GLN A 94 -4.49 -5.69 18.22
N ALA A 95 -3.19 -5.88 18.47
CA ALA A 95 -2.66 -7.20 18.83
C ALA A 95 -3.40 -7.74 20.05
N THR A 96 -3.91 -8.97 19.97
CA THR A 96 -4.53 -9.67 21.10
C THR A 96 -3.86 -11.03 21.26
N ASN A 97 -3.51 -11.40 22.50
CA ASN A 97 -2.94 -12.69 22.93
C ASN A 97 -2.46 -13.64 21.80
N GLY A 98 -1.26 -13.36 21.26
CA GLY A 98 -0.60 -14.21 20.27
C GLY A 98 -0.83 -13.82 18.79
N SER A 99 -1.75 -12.91 18.51
CA SER A 99 -1.99 -12.37 17.16
C SER A 99 -1.26 -11.03 16.97
N PRO A 100 -0.61 -10.80 15.81
CA PRO A 100 0.02 -9.53 15.50
C PRO A 100 -1.01 -8.41 15.37
N ALA A 101 -0.59 -7.16 15.57
CA ALA A 101 -1.42 -6.01 15.23
C ALA A 101 -1.59 -5.95 13.70
N VAL A 102 -2.82 -5.70 13.26
CA VAL A 102 -3.15 -5.68 11.83
C VAL A 102 -3.93 -4.42 11.47
N ILE A 103 -3.81 -4.01 10.21
CA ILE A 103 -4.67 -3.01 9.60
C ILE A 103 -5.48 -3.70 8.51
N ARG A 104 -6.79 -3.43 8.51
CA ARG A 104 -7.72 -3.84 7.47
C ARG A 104 -8.12 -2.61 6.64
N ILE A 105 -7.84 -2.64 5.34
CA ILE A 105 -8.37 -1.66 4.39
C ILE A 105 -9.54 -2.31 3.65
N MET A 106 -10.69 -1.63 3.66
CA MET A 106 -11.87 -2.12 2.94
C MET A 106 -11.72 -1.86 1.45
N LEU A 107 -12.08 -2.87 0.65
CA LEU A 107 -12.22 -2.78 -0.80
C LEU A 107 -13.71 -2.67 -1.15
N GLN A 108 -14.04 -1.75 -2.04
CA GLN A 108 -15.40 -1.57 -2.54
C GLN A 108 -15.65 -2.51 -3.73
N PRO A 109 -16.86 -3.10 -3.87
CA PRO A 109 -18.02 -2.97 -2.97
C PRO A 109 -18.00 -3.92 -1.76
N THR A 110 -17.23 -5.02 -1.82
CA THR A 110 -17.26 -6.12 -0.85
C THR A 110 -15.92 -6.85 -0.82
N GLY A 111 -14.97 -6.36 -0.03
CA GLY A 111 -13.71 -7.04 0.15
C GLY A 111 -12.80 -6.31 1.13
N SER A 112 -11.62 -6.87 1.37
CA SER A 112 -10.64 -6.24 2.23
C SER A 112 -9.21 -6.68 1.96
N ILE A 113 -8.25 -5.86 2.35
CA ILE A 113 -6.83 -6.21 2.44
C ILE A 113 -6.44 -6.14 3.92
N VAL A 114 -5.86 -7.21 4.44
CA VAL A 114 -5.31 -7.25 5.81
C VAL A 114 -3.79 -7.34 5.73
N PHE A 115 -3.12 -6.46 6.46
CA PHE A 115 -1.67 -6.49 6.59
C PHE A 115 -1.21 -6.25 8.02
N SER A 116 0.00 -6.72 8.33
CA SER A 116 0.68 -6.50 9.60
C SER A 116 2.03 -5.82 9.36
N SER A 117 2.64 -5.30 10.42
CA SER A 117 4.05 -4.91 10.38
C SER A 117 4.93 -6.14 10.20
N ASN A 118 5.94 -6.06 9.33
CA ASN A 118 6.88 -7.15 9.04
C ASN A 118 8.20 -7.02 9.83
N HIS A 119 8.22 -6.21 10.90
CA HIS A 119 9.41 -6.05 11.73
C HIS A 119 9.53 -7.20 12.73
N SER A 120 10.73 -7.78 12.83
CA SER A 120 11.01 -8.92 13.73
C SER A 120 10.87 -8.60 15.23
N ARG A 121 10.77 -7.32 15.59
CA ARG A 121 10.66 -6.82 16.97
C ARG A 121 9.22 -6.63 17.47
N ASP A 122 8.21 -6.73 16.62
CA ASP A 122 6.80 -6.50 17.03
C ASP A 122 6.17 -7.67 17.79
N LYS A 123 7.00 -8.53 18.37
CA LYS A 123 6.59 -9.63 19.25
C LYS A 123 6.12 -9.15 20.63
N ASP A 124 6.41 -7.90 21.01
CA ASP A 124 6.02 -7.35 22.30
C ASP A 124 4.75 -6.52 22.20
N VAL A 125 3.61 -7.17 22.46
CA VAL A 125 2.45 -6.86 23.35
C VAL A 125 2.00 -5.39 23.57
N ALA A 126 2.73 -4.35 23.20
CA ALA A 126 2.35 -2.95 23.34
C ALA A 126 2.46 -2.24 21.98
N GLY A 127 1.30 -2.05 21.33
CA GLY A 127 1.02 -1.05 20.30
C GLY A 127 2.09 -0.82 19.23
N VAL A 128 1.87 -1.34 18.01
CA VAL A 128 2.67 -0.97 16.84
C VAL A 128 2.51 0.53 16.57
N ASP A 129 3.62 1.28 16.56
CA ASP A 129 3.65 2.65 16.07
C ASP A 129 3.70 2.65 14.54
N TRP A 130 2.52 2.70 13.92
CA TRP A 130 2.35 2.65 12.47
C TRP A 130 3.04 3.81 11.72
N SER A 131 3.33 4.93 12.40
CA SER A 131 4.08 6.04 11.80
C SER A 131 5.53 5.69 11.49
N GLN A 132 6.08 4.66 12.14
CA GLN A 132 7.46 4.18 11.94
C GLN A 132 7.53 2.90 11.12
N VAL A 133 6.39 2.30 10.76
CA VAL A 133 6.36 1.05 9.99
C VAL A 133 6.66 1.36 8.52
N LYS A 134 7.84 0.92 8.10
CA LYS A 134 8.32 0.97 6.70
C LYS A 134 8.22 -0.36 5.96
N ARG A 135 7.87 -1.44 6.67
CA ARG A 135 7.80 -2.80 6.11
C ARG A 135 6.51 -3.42 6.55
N ILE A 136 5.62 -3.71 5.60
CA ILE A 136 4.36 -4.39 5.87
C ILE A 136 4.33 -5.75 5.21
N ARG A 137 3.58 -6.67 5.81
CA ARG A 137 3.29 -7.97 5.24
C ARG A 137 1.80 -8.07 4.96
N ILE A 138 1.43 -8.27 3.70
CA ILE A 138 0.06 -8.58 3.31
C ILE A 138 -0.23 -10.01 3.76
N MET A 139 -1.23 -10.15 4.63
CA MET A 139 -1.63 -11.41 5.24
C MET A 139 -2.84 -12.02 4.55
N GLU A 140 -3.76 -11.18 4.07
CA GLU A 140 -5.02 -11.63 3.52
C GLU A 140 -5.56 -10.63 2.50
N ILE A 141 -6.20 -11.15 1.46
CA ILE A 141 -7.00 -10.37 0.52
C ILE A 141 -8.31 -11.13 0.35
N THR A 142 -9.43 -10.51 0.72
CA THR A 142 -10.76 -11.12 0.64
C THR A 142 -11.66 -10.38 -0.34
N ASN A 143 -12.53 -11.13 -0.97
CA ASN A 143 -13.73 -10.63 -1.63
C ASN A 143 -14.92 -11.29 -0.91
N ASP A 144 -15.76 -10.49 -0.26
CA ASP A 144 -16.86 -10.98 0.56
C ASP A 144 -18.15 -11.23 -0.26
N ALA A 145 -18.12 -10.97 -1.57
CA ALA A 145 -19.24 -11.24 -2.49
C ALA A 145 -19.10 -12.55 -3.29
N VAL A 146 -18.02 -13.31 -3.08
CA VAL A 146 -17.78 -14.63 -3.70
C VAL A 146 -17.95 -15.72 -2.65
#